data_AF-A0A9E2GD10-F1
#
_entry.id   AF-A0A9E2GD10-F1
#
_cell.length_a   1.000
_cell.length_b   1.000
_cell.length_c   1.000
_cell.angle_alpha   90.00
_cell.angle_beta   90.00
_cell.angle_gamma   90.00
#
_symmetry.space_group_name_H-M   'P 1'
#
loop_
_entity.id
_entity.type
_entity.pdbx_description
1 polymer ?
#
loop_
_entity_poly.entity_id
_entity_poly.type
_entity_poly.pdbx_seq_one_letter_code
_entity_poly.pdbx_strand_id
1 'polypeptide(L)'
;GTVHVVIVDPGVGGSRAIIAIEMAGHIFLAPDNGILTLLIKEGNIDKIIRVDNKKFFLKSISQTFHGRDIFAPVSAHISSGVEINQIGTPINKNDLARLNIPEPRISDKSELVGTIISIDRFGNLITNIDLNCLKNFCRQDTGKKPEISIGNSKIAGLSKSYENSVVNSPLIIISSRGYLEIAINCGSAKKYFKAEKGDNITVNLSY
;
A
#
# COMPACT_ATOMS: atom_id res chain seq x y z
N GLY A 1 11.17 15.02 12.41
CA GLY A 1 11.39 14.59 11.02
C GLY A 1 10.42 15.29 10.10
N THR A 2 10.17 14.75 8.90
CA THR A 2 9.27 15.34 7.89
C THR A 2 7.80 15.26 8.30
N VAL A 3 7.02 16.31 7.96
CA VAL A 3 5.55 16.32 8.03
C VAL A 3 4.99 15.94 6.66
N HIS A 4 4.26 14.83 6.58
CA HIS A 4 3.62 14.32 5.37
C HIS A 4 2.14 14.68 5.39
N VAL A 5 1.68 15.43 4.40
CA VAL A 5 0.26 15.78 4.25
C VAL A 5 -0.32 14.96 3.11
N VAL A 6 -1.24 14.05 3.42
CA VAL A 6 -1.80 13.08 2.46
C VAL A 6 -3.29 13.29 2.37
N ILE A 7 -3.77 13.87 1.26
CA ILE A 7 -5.17 14.27 1.11
C ILE A 7 -5.75 13.69 -0.17
N VAL A 8 -6.57 12.67 -0.01
CA VAL A 8 -7.57 12.23 -0.99
C VAL A 8 -8.87 12.15 -0.22
N ASP A 9 -9.72 13.15 -0.35
CA ASP A 9 -10.79 13.41 0.62
C ASP A 9 -12.16 13.66 -0.03
N PRO A 10 -12.85 12.61 -0.49
CA PRO A 10 -14.24 12.72 -0.95
C PRO A 10 -15.21 13.18 0.15
N GLY A 11 -14.84 13.01 1.43
CA GLY A 11 -15.63 13.38 2.59
C GLY A 11 -15.33 14.78 3.15
N VAL A 12 -14.66 15.64 2.38
CA VAL A 12 -14.35 17.01 2.78
C VAL A 12 -15.64 17.77 3.18
N GLY A 13 -15.57 18.58 4.23
CA GLY A 13 -16.73 19.26 4.81
C GLY A 13 -17.72 18.35 5.55
N GLY A 14 -17.53 17.03 5.49
CA GLY A 14 -18.37 16.05 6.17
C GLY A 14 -17.96 15.79 7.63
N SER A 15 -18.48 14.69 8.17
CA SER A 15 -18.27 14.28 9.58
C SER A 15 -16.93 13.57 9.85
N ARG A 16 -16.17 13.22 8.80
CA ARG A 16 -14.90 12.50 8.93
C ARG A 16 -13.86 13.32 9.70
N ALA A 17 -13.17 12.69 10.65
CA ALA A 17 -12.13 13.35 11.42
C ALA A 17 -10.91 13.70 10.56
N ILE A 18 -10.06 14.60 11.08
CA ILE A 18 -8.69 14.79 10.59
C ILE A 18 -7.78 14.16 11.64
N ILE A 19 -6.81 13.38 11.19
CA ILE A 19 -5.90 12.66 12.08
C ILE A 19 -4.45 13.02 11.77
N ALA A 20 -3.65 13.09 12.82
CA ALA A 20 -2.21 13.18 12.76
C ALA A 20 -1.61 11.96 13.47
N ILE A 21 -0.75 11.22 12.77
CA ILE A 21 -0.03 10.06 13.30
C ILE A 21 1.46 10.40 13.41
N GLU A 22 2.03 10.25 14.59
CA GLU A 22 3.48 10.30 14.80
C GLU A 22 4.04 8.88 14.73
N MET A 23 5.04 8.66 13.87
CA MET A 23 5.65 7.36 13.67
C MET A 23 7.10 7.53 13.23
N ALA A 24 8.05 6.91 13.94
CA ALA A 24 9.47 6.93 13.61
C ALA A 24 10.04 8.36 13.43
N GLY A 25 9.56 9.31 14.26
CA GLY A 25 9.95 10.72 14.19
C GLY A 25 9.40 11.50 12.99
N HIS A 26 8.50 10.91 12.21
CA HIS A 26 7.71 11.56 11.17
C HIS A 26 6.27 11.80 11.62
N ILE A 27 5.60 12.77 10.99
CA ILE A 27 4.18 13.05 11.25
C ILE A 27 3.40 12.91 9.95
N PHE A 28 2.28 12.20 9.99
CA PHE A 28 1.39 11.98 8.85
C PHE A 28 0.03 12.60 9.15
N LEU A 29 -0.35 13.62 8.39
CA LEU A 29 -1.60 14.35 8.52
C LEU A 29 -2.54 13.97 7.38
N ALA A 30 -3.72 13.43 7.70
CA ALA A 30 -4.65 12.88 6.72
C ALA A 30 -6.12 12.97 7.16
N PRO A 31 -7.09 12.92 6.22
CA PRO A 31 -8.48 12.63 6.56
C PRO A 31 -8.59 11.20 7.12
N ASP A 32 -9.43 11.02 8.13
CA ASP A 32 -9.73 9.71 8.69
C ASP A 32 -10.75 8.97 7.81
N ASN A 33 -10.28 8.52 6.65
CA ASN A 33 -11.06 7.78 5.66
C ASN A 33 -10.36 6.48 5.21
N GLY A 34 -9.35 6.06 5.98
CA GLY A 34 -8.55 4.87 5.68
C GLY A 34 -7.36 5.08 4.74
N ILE A 35 -7.07 6.30 4.27
CA ILE A 35 -5.88 6.56 3.45
C ILE A 35 -4.56 6.15 4.14
N LEU A 36 -4.52 6.15 5.48
CA LEU A 36 -3.37 5.71 6.29
C LEU A 36 -3.39 4.21 6.64
N THR A 37 -4.28 3.39 6.06
CA THR A 37 -4.45 1.97 6.43
C THR A 37 -3.14 1.17 6.40
N LEU A 38 -2.33 1.34 5.34
CA LEU A 38 -1.05 0.61 5.21
C LEU A 38 -0.03 1.06 6.25
N LEU A 39 0.04 2.37 6.53
CA LEU A 39 0.89 2.93 7.59
C LEU A 39 0.50 2.35 8.97
N ILE A 40 -0.80 2.30 9.24
CA ILE A 40 -1.35 1.77 10.49
C ILE A 40 -1.04 0.27 10.64
N LYS A 41 -1.01 -0.48 9.53
CA LYS A 41 -0.66 -1.90 9.49
C LYS A 41 0.82 -2.15 9.79
N GLU A 42 1.73 -1.30 9.30
CA GLU A 42 3.18 -1.39 9.56
C GLU A 42 3.50 -1.35 11.07
N GLY A 43 2.71 -0.59 11.84
CA GLY A 43 2.83 -0.54 13.30
C GLY A 43 3.81 0.53 13.77
N ASN A 44 4.31 0.37 15.01
CA ASN A 44 5.25 1.32 15.65
C ASN A 44 4.76 2.78 15.71
N ILE A 45 3.46 2.97 15.90
CA ILE A 45 2.87 4.30 16.03
C ILE A 45 3.18 4.85 17.43
N ASP A 46 3.80 6.03 17.48
CA ASP A 46 4.13 6.72 18.70
C ASP A 46 2.90 7.44 19.28
N LYS A 47 2.18 8.18 18.44
CA LYS A 47 0.98 8.94 18.82
C LYS A 47 -0.06 9.00 17.72
N ILE A 48 -1.33 9.09 18.11
CA ILE A 48 -2.46 9.30 17.20
C ILE A 48 -3.32 10.42 17.78
N ILE A 49 -3.44 11.51 17.06
CA ILE A 49 -4.15 12.71 17.47
C ILE A 49 -5.27 13.01 16.48
N ARG A 50 -6.49 13.16 16.98
CA ARG A 50 -7.58 13.80 16.25
C ARG A 50 -7.33 15.30 16.24
N VAL A 51 -7.23 15.88 15.05
CA VAL A 51 -6.96 17.30 14.86
C VAL A 51 -8.24 18.10 15.00
N ASP A 52 -8.49 18.59 16.22
CA ASP A 52 -9.71 19.33 16.59
C ASP A 52 -9.44 20.66 17.31
N ASN A 53 -8.16 21.05 17.48
CA ASN A 53 -7.82 22.36 18.04
C ASN A 53 -7.87 23.47 16.96
N LYS A 54 -8.99 24.19 16.93
CA LYS A 54 -9.27 25.28 15.99
C LYS A 54 -8.28 26.45 16.04
N LYS A 55 -7.45 26.58 17.09
CA LYS A 55 -6.39 27.60 17.16
C LYS A 55 -5.40 27.49 15.99
N PHE A 56 -5.23 26.29 15.44
CA PHE A 56 -4.29 26.01 14.36
C PHE A 56 -4.94 26.03 12.97
N PHE A 57 -6.22 26.40 12.87
CA PHE A 57 -6.96 26.46 11.60
C PHE A 57 -7.03 27.91 11.11
N LEU A 58 -7.34 28.11 9.82
CA LEU A 58 -7.75 29.43 9.36
C LEU A 58 -9.12 29.81 9.97
N LYS A 59 -9.37 31.12 10.13
CA LYS A 59 -10.64 31.62 10.66
C LYS A 59 -11.84 31.28 9.78
N SER A 60 -11.65 31.33 8.47
CA SER A 60 -12.68 31.01 7.46
C SER A 60 -12.37 29.66 6.85
N ILE A 61 -13.22 28.68 7.11
CA ILE A 61 -13.05 27.30 6.64
C ILE A 61 -14.07 27.02 5.54
N SER A 62 -13.58 26.72 4.34
CA SER A 62 -14.39 26.22 3.23
C SER A 62 -14.76 24.75 3.45
N GLN A 63 -16.04 24.43 3.26
CA GLN A 63 -16.53 23.05 3.29
C GLN A 63 -16.00 22.19 2.14
N THR A 64 -15.42 22.80 1.11
CA THR A 64 -14.86 22.07 -0.05
C THR A 64 -13.34 22.07 -0.08
N PHE A 65 -12.67 22.72 0.88
CA PHE A 65 -11.21 22.90 0.79
C PHE A 65 -10.47 22.91 2.13
N HIS A 66 -10.75 21.91 2.97
CA HIS A 66 -10.00 21.68 4.21
C HIS A 66 -8.50 21.54 3.99
N GLY A 67 -8.04 21.08 2.82
CA GLY A 67 -6.62 21.00 2.49
C GLY A 67 -5.87 22.32 2.67
N ARG A 68 -6.46 23.41 2.17
CA ARG A 68 -5.91 24.76 2.34
C ARG A 68 -6.21 25.33 3.73
N ASP A 69 -7.43 25.13 4.23
CA ASP A 69 -7.93 25.88 5.38
C ASP A 69 -7.60 25.26 6.74
N ILE A 70 -7.29 23.96 6.76
CA ILE A 70 -6.97 23.19 7.97
C ILE A 70 -5.64 22.45 7.83
N PHE A 71 -5.48 21.60 6.82
CA PHE A 71 -4.29 20.75 6.71
C PHE A 71 -3.01 21.58 6.53
N ALA A 72 -3.02 22.55 5.61
CA ALA A 72 -1.87 23.42 5.37
C ALA A 72 -1.42 24.19 6.62
N PRO A 73 -2.27 24.97 7.33
CA PRO A 73 -1.83 25.70 8.52
C PRO A 73 -1.42 24.76 9.66
N VAL A 74 -2.14 23.66 9.90
CA VAL A 74 -1.75 22.66 10.91
C VAL A 74 -0.36 22.10 10.61
N SER A 75 -0.10 21.69 9.36
CA SER A 75 1.20 21.17 8.97
C SER A 75 2.32 22.20 9.08
N ALA A 76 2.05 23.48 8.77
CA ALA A 76 3.01 24.57 8.92
C ALA A 76 3.36 24.81 10.40
N HIS A 77 2.38 24.79 11.29
CA HIS A 77 2.61 24.89 12.74
C HIS A 77 3.46 23.74 13.27
N ILE A 78 3.13 22.50 12.90
CA ILE A 78 3.91 21.32 13.29
C ILE A 78 5.34 21.43 12.77
N SER A 79 5.50 21.80 11.50
CA SER A 79 6.82 21.99 10.88
C SER A 79 7.63 23.13 11.54
N SER A 80 6.97 24.04 12.25
CA SER A 80 7.59 25.13 13.01
C SER A 80 7.89 24.77 14.47
N GLY A 81 7.67 23.50 14.88
CA GLY A 81 8.00 23.00 16.22
C GLY A 81 6.82 22.89 17.18
N VAL A 82 5.58 23.10 16.73
CA VAL A 82 4.40 22.80 17.56
C VAL A 82 4.29 21.30 17.75
N GLU A 83 4.21 20.86 19.01
CA GLU A 83 4.06 19.44 19.33
C GLU A 83 2.69 18.90 18.88
N ILE A 84 2.68 17.67 18.39
CA ILE A 84 1.45 17.01 17.90
C ILE A 84 0.37 16.90 18.98
N ASN A 85 0.72 16.85 20.27
CA ASN A 85 -0.26 16.80 21.36
C ASN A 85 -1.05 18.12 21.52
N GLN A 86 -0.55 19.22 20.97
CA GLN A 86 -1.21 20.52 21.09
C GLN A 86 -2.31 20.71 20.04
N ILE A 87 -2.24 20.01 18.91
CA ILE A 87 -3.17 20.21 17.78
C ILE A 87 -4.52 19.50 17.96
N GLY A 88 -4.70 18.72 19.02
CA GLY A 88 -6.00 18.14 19.36
C GLY A 88 -5.94 16.95 20.33
N THR A 89 -6.96 16.11 20.23
CA THR A 89 -7.25 15.06 21.22
C THR A 89 -6.59 13.71 20.87
N PRO A 90 -5.90 13.03 21.80
CA PRO A 90 -5.43 11.66 21.58
C PRO A 90 -6.57 10.67 21.34
N ILE A 91 -6.40 9.74 20.39
CA ILE A 91 -7.39 8.70 20.07
C ILE A 91 -6.75 7.31 19.94
N ASN A 92 -7.56 6.25 19.97
CA ASN A 92 -7.08 4.88 19.86
C ASN A 92 -6.90 4.45 18.39
N LYS A 93 -5.90 3.61 18.13
CA LYS A 93 -5.68 2.96 16.82
C LYS A 93 -6.89 2.16 16.32
N ASN A 94 -7.73 1.67 17.22
CA ASN A 94 -8.94 0.91 16.88
C ASN A 94 -10.10 1.79 16.40
N ASP A 95 -10.04 3.10 16.66
CA ASP A 95 -11.09 4.05 16.25
C ASP A 95 -10.87 4.57 14.81
N LEU A 96 -9.69 4.33 14.24
CA LEU A 96 -9.30 4.81 12.91
C LEU A 96 -10.03 4.05 11.81
N ALA A 97 -10.48 4.78 10.79
CA ALA A 97 -11.03 4.18 9.58
C ALA A 97 -9.96 3.32 8.87
N ARG A 98 -10.39 2.17 8.34
CA ARG A 98 -9.52 1.24 7.59
C ARG A 98 -10.17 0.85 6.28
N LEU A 99 -9.35 0.80 5.24
CA LEU A 99 -9.72 0.20 3.96
C LEU A 99 -9.60 -1.32 4.06
N ASN A 100 -10.52 -2.02 3.41
CA ASN A 100 -10.39 -3.46 3.22
C ASN A 100 -9.37 -3.71 2.09
N ILE A 101 -8.13 -4.04 2.45
CA ILE A 101 -7.04 -4.29 1.50
C ILE A 101 -6.92 -5.81 1.33
N PRO A 102 -6.96 -6.34 0.09
CA PRO A 102 -6.77 -7.77 -0.15
C PRO A 102 -5.41 -8.25 0.38
N GLU A 103 -5.44 -9.29 1.21
CA GLU A 103 -4.24 -9.96 1.72
C GLU A 103 -4.02 -11.28 0.95
N PRO A 104 -2.76 -11.68 0.71
CA PRO A 104 -2.48 -13.03 0.23
C PRO A 104 -2.99 -14.08 1.22
N ARG A 105 -3.47 -15.22 0.70
CA ARG A 105 -3.99 -16.32 1.52
C ARG A 105 -3.50 -17.67 1.01
N ILE A 106 -3.47 -18.67 1.88
CA ILE A 106 -3.28 -20.06 1.46
C ILE A 106 -4.65 -20.65 1.10
N SER A 107 -4.75 -21.33 -0.04
CA SER A 107 -5.95 -22.06 -0.46
C SER A 107 -6.02 -23.45 0.20
N ASP A 108 -7.19 -24.10 0.13
CA ASP A 108 -7.36 -25.49 0.61
C ASP A 108 -6.46 -26.49 -0.13
N LYS A 109 -5.94 -26.10 -1.30
CA LYS A 109 -4.98 -26.88 -2.10
C LYS A 109 -3.52 -26.59 -1.74
N SER A 110 -3.27 -25.86 -0.64
CA SER A 110 -1.93 -25.43 -0.21
C SER A 110 -1.21 -24.52 -1.22
N GLU A 111 -1.97 -23.75 -1.99
CA GLU A 111 -1.44 -22.77 -2.94
C GLU A 111 -1.48 -21.38 -2.31
N LEU A 112 -0.44 -20.57 -2.54
CA LEU A 112 -0.48 -19.15 -2.14
C LEU A 112 -1.25 -18.36 -3.19
N VAL A 113 -2.40 -17.83 -2.82
CA VAL A 113 -3.26 -17.00 -3.68
C VAL A 113 -3.01 -15.53 -3.38
N GLY A 114 -2.60 -14.80 -4.42
CA GLY A 114 -2.45 -13.34 -4.40
C GLY A 114 -3.41 -12.68 -5.38
N THR A 115 -3.46 -11.36 -5.33
CA THR A 115 -4.31 -10.51 -6.17
C THR A 115 -3.47 -9.43 -6.83
N ILE A 116 -3.76 -9.12 -8.09
CA ILE A 116 -3.17 -7.99 -8.80
C ILE A 116 -3.72 -6.69 -8.21
N ILE A 117 -2.88 -5.93 -7.51
CA ILE A 117 -3.28 -4.68 -6.82
C ILE A 117 -2.95 -3.44 -7.65
N SER A 118 -2.02 -3.55 -8.60
CA SER A 118 -1.64 -2.46 -9.48
C SER A 118 -1.13 -3.00 -10.81
N ILE A 119 -1.31 -2.20 -11.85
CA ILE A 119 -0.68 -2.42 -13.16
C ILE A 119 0.08 -1.13 -13.45
N ASP A 120 1.39 -1.24 -13.69
CA ASP A 120 2.20 -0.06 -13.98
C ASP A 120 1.97 0.45 -15.41
N ARG A 121 2.62 1.57 -15.74
CA ARG A 121 2.51 2.20 -17.07
C ARG A 121 3.07 1.34 -18.22
N PHE A 122 3.93 0.38 -17.95
CA PHE A 122 4.46 -0.56 -18.94
C PHE A 122 3.55 -1.78 -19.12
N GLY A 123 2.64 -1.99 -18.17
CA GLY A 123 1.72 -3.11 -18.13
C GLY A 123 2.26 -4.30 -17.35
N ASN A 124 3.24 -4.11 -16.47
CA ASN A 124 3.64 -5.12 -15.50
C ASN A 124 2.56 -5.26 -14.43
N LEU A 125 2.34 -6.48 -13.95
CA LEU A 125 1.30 -6.81 -12.98
C LEU A 125 1.92 -6.90 -11.60
N ILE A 126 1.57 -5.98 -10.70
CA ILE A 126 2.06 -5.94 -9.33
C ILE A 126 1.01 -6.58 -8.41
N THR A 127 1.44 -7.61 -7.69
CA THR A 127 0.57 -8.38 -6.78
C THR A 127 0.69 -7.90 -5.33
N ASN A 128 -0.22 -8.33 -4.47
CA ASN A 128 -0.13 -8.14 -3.01
C ASN A 128 0.81 -9.14 -2.31
N ILE A 129 1.49 -10.03 -3.04
CA ILE A 129 2.45 -10.97 -2.45
C ILE A 129 3.79 -10.28 -2.32
N ASP A 130 4.21 -9.98 -1.09
CA ASP A 130 5.56 -9.48 -0.83
C ASP A 130 6.61 -10.60 -0.73
N LEU A 131 7.89 -10.22 -0.76
CA LEU A 131 9.01 -11.14 -0.66
C LEU A 131 9.00 -11.99 0.61
N ASN A 132 8.54 -11.46 1.74
CA ASN A 132 8.51 -12.20 3.00
C ASN A 132 7.39 -13.24 2.99
N CYS A 133 6.22 -12.89 2.46
CA CYS A 133 5.11 -13.79 2.21
C CYS A 133 5.54 -14.96 1.31
N LEU A 134 6.20 -14.65 0.19
CA LEU A 134 6.72 -15.66 -0.72
C LEU A 134 7.79 -16.55 -0.06
N LYS A 135 8.76 -15.96 0.65
CA LYS A 135 9.79 -16.72 1.39
C LYS A 135 9.18 -17.64 2.43
N ASN A 136 8.19 -17.17 3.19
CA ASN A 136 7.52 -17.97 4.20
C ASN A 136 6.75 -19.15 3.59
N PHE A 137 6.14 -18.94 2.42
CA PHE A 137 5.51 -20.01 1.66
C PHE A 137 6.55 -21.03 1.15
N CYS A 138 7.65 -20.57 0.55
CA CYS A 138 8.71 -21.45 0.02
C CYS A 138 9.54 -22.16 1.10
N ARG A 139 9.66 -21.60 2.32
CA ARG A 139 10.40 -22.20 3.45
C ARG A 139 9.88 -23.57 3.86
N GLN A 140 8.67 -23.94 3.44
CA GLN A 140 8.11 -25.26 3.69
C GLN A 140 8.84 -26.37 2.89
N ASP A 141 9.66 -26.04 1.88
CA ASP A 141 10.32 -27.07 1.06
C ASP A 141 11.67 -26.60 0.47
N THR A 142 12.78 -27.24 0.87
CA THR A 142 14.14 -26.88 0.45
C THR A 142 14.52 -27.61 -0.84
N GLY A 143 14.05 -27.11 -1.98
CA GLY A 143 14.41 -27.65 -3.30
C GLY A 143 13.48 -27.29 -4.43
N LYS A 144 12.23 -26.93 -4.11
CA LYS A 144 11.21 -26.55 -5.09
C LYS A 144 11.34 -25.10 -5.49
N LYS A 145 11.10 -24.82 -6.78
CA LYS A 145 11.00 -23.45 -7.29
C LYS A 145 9.54 -23.00 -7.23
N PRO A 146 9.29 -21.72 -6.95
CA PRO A 146 7.94 -21.19 -7.09
C PRO A 146 7.52 -21.24 -8.56
N GLU A 147 6.36 -21.83 -8.85
CA GLU A 147 5.68 -21.77 -10.13
C GLU A 147 4.43 -20.91 -9.95
N ILE A 148 4.33 -19.86 -10.73
CA ILE A 148 3.21 -18.91 -10.64
C ILE A 148 2.27 -19.21 -11.81
N SER A 149 0.99 -19.34 -11.48
CA SER A 149 -0.07 -19.50 -12.45
C SER A 149 -0.89 -18.22 -12.58
N ILE A 150 -1.10 -17.79 -13.82
CA ILE A 150 -1.98 -16.68 -14.19
C ILE A 150 -2.84 -17.13 -15.38
N GLY A 151 -4.15 -17.24 -15.13
CA GLY A 151 -5.06 -17.92 -16.07
C GLY A 151 -4.56 -19.33 -16.38
N ASN A 152 -4.37 -19.64 -17.67
CA ASN A 152 -3.86 -20.94 -18.13
C ASN A 152 -2.33 -20.98 -18.28
N SER A 153 -1.63 -19.89 -17.99
CA SER A 153 -0.19 -19.79 -18.14
C SER A 153 0.54 -20.12 -16.84
N LYS A 154 1.67 -20.80 -16.96
CA LYS A 154 2.58 -21.14 -15.86
C LYS A 154 3.94 -20.54 -16.12
N ILE A 155 4.53 -19.94 -15.09
CA ILE A 155 5.85 -19.32 -15.17
C ILE A 155 6.67 -19.85 -14.00
N ALA A 156 7.79 -20.50 -14.31
CA ALA A 156 8.63 -21.16 -13.32
C ALA A 156 9.77 -20.25 -12.86
N GLY A 157 9.95 -20.18 -11.54
CA GLY A 157 11.07 -19.51 -10.88
C GLY A 157 10.97 -17.98 -10.87
N LEU A 158 11.95 -17.39 -10.19
CA LEU A 158 12.15 -15.94 -10.12
C LEU A 158 13.35 -15.56 -10.99
N SER A 159 13.15 -14.55 -11.82
CA SER A 159 14.20 -13.86 -12.57
C SER A 159 14.86 -12.79 -11.70
N LYS A 160 16.15 -12.51 -11.94
CA LYS A 160 16.87 -11.42 -11.25
C LYS A 160 16.53 -10.05 -11.84
N SER A 161 16.29 -10.01 -13.15
CA SER A 161 16.02 -8.81 -13.93
C SER A 161 15.22 -9.15 -15.18
N TYR A 162 14.80 -8.13 -15.94
CA TYR A 162 14.12 -8.32 -17.22
C TYR A 162 14.99 -9.02 -18.28
N GLU A 163 16.32 -8.87 -18.23
CA GLU A 163 17.25 -9.48 -19.19
C GLU A 163 17.40 -10.99 -19.01
N ASN A 164 16.92 -11.54 -17.90
CA ASN A 164 16.99 -12.97 -17.60
C ASN A 164 15.95 -13.81 -18.36
N SER A 165 15.12 -13.20 -19.23
CA SER A 165 14.17 -13.91 -20.08
C SER A 165 14.29 -13.50 -21.54
N VAL A 166 13.81 -14.36 -22.44
CA VAL A 166 13.79 -14.08 -23.88
C VAL A 166 12.82 -12.91 -24.15
N VAL A 167 13.14 -12.07 -25.13
CA VAL A 167 12.22 -11.01 -25.59
C VAL A 167 10.84 -11.60 -25.90
N ASN A 168 9.78 -10.91 -25.48
CA ASN A 168 8.38 -11.33 -25.55
C ASN A 168 8.00 -12.57 -24.73
N SER A 169 8.86 -13.04 -23.83
CA SER A 169 8.53 -14.14 -22.90
C SER A 169 8.14 -13.63 -21.51
N PRO A 170 7.25 -14.35 -20.81
CA PRO A 170 6.86 -14.00 -19.46
C PRO A 170 7.97 -14.26 -18.45
N LEU A 171 8.05 -13.38 -17.45
CA LEU A 171 8.99 -13.49 -16.36
C LEU A 171 8.38 -12.97 -15.07
N ILE A 172 9.04 -13.32 -13.97
CA ILE A 172 8.63 -12.93 -12.63
C ILE A 172 9.82 -12.37 -11.90
N ILE A 173 9.64 -11.21 -11.30
CA ILE A 173 10.67 -10.55 -10.49
C ILE A 173 10.07 -10.09 -9.17
N ILE A 174 10.93 -9.77 -8.22
CA ILE A 174 10.55 -8.97 -7.07
C ILE A 174 10.80 -7.52 -7.46
N SER A 175 9.72 -6.74 -7.55
CA SER A 175 9.79 -5.32 -7.91
C SER A 175 10.65 -4.53 -6.92
N SER A 176 11.03 -3.31 -7.31
CA SER A 176 11.73 -2.37 -6.42
C SER A 176 10.94 -2.01 -5.16
N ARG A 177 9.64 -2.31 -5.12
CA ARG A 177 8.76 -2.14 -3.96
C ARG A 177 8.67 -3.38 -3.07
N GLY A 178 9.38 -4.46 -3.39
CA GLY A 178 9.40 -5.70 -2.62
C GLY A 178 8.23 -6.66 -2.89
N TYR A 179 7.40 -6.37 -3.89
CA TYR A 179 6.25 -7.20 -4.28
C TYR A 179 6.56 -8.05 -5.51
N LEU A 180 5.95 -9.23 -5.58
CA LEU A 180 5.97 -10.12 -6.73
C LEU A 180 5.31 -9.43 -7.93
N GLU A 181 6.07 -9.32 -9.01
CA GLU A 181 5.71 -8.66 -10.26
C GLU A 181 5.80 -9.65 -11.42
N ILE A 182 4.75 -9.69 -12.25
CA ILE A 182 4.69 -10.48 -13.47
C ILE A 182 4.84 -9.54 -14.66
N ALA A 183 5.83 -9.80 -15.50
CA ALA A 183 6.18 -8.97 -16.63
C ALA A 183 6.33 -9.78 -17.92
N ILE A 184 6.39 -9.10 -19.06
CA ILE A 184 6.82 -9.66 -20.34
C ILE A 184 8.06 -8.87 -20.75
N ASN A 185 9.17 -9.56 -21.06
CA ASN A 185 10.38 -8.85 -21.49
C ASN A 185 10.10 -8.08 -22.80
N CYS A 186 10.36 -6.77 -22.79
CA CYS A 186 10.01 -5.82 -23.85
C CYS A 186 8.52 -5.83 -24.25
N GLY A 187 7.61 -6.21 -23.35
CA GLY A 187 6.18 -6.31 -23.64
C GLY A 187 5.29 -5.86 -22.48
N SER A 188 3.99 -6.12 -22.63
CA SER A 188 2.97 -5.77 -21.64
C SER A 188 2.30 -7.02 -21.10
N ALA A 189 2.52 -7.34 -19.82
CA ALA A 189 1.88 -8.49 -19.17
C ALA A 189 0.36 -8.33 -19.09
N LYS A 190 -0.13 -7.12 -18.85
CA LYS A 190 -1.56 -6.79 -18.98
C LYS A 190 -2.15 -7.28 -20.31
N LYS A 191 -1.54 -6.89 -21.43
CA LYS A 191 -2.05 -7.26 -22.77
C LYS A 191 -1.86 -8.75 -23.06
N TYR A 192 -0.72 -9.31 -22.68
CA TYR A 192 -0.39 -10.71 -22.93
C TYR A 192 -1.35 -11.66 -22.19
N PHE A 193 -1.59 -11.43 -20.90
CA PHE A 193 -2.46 -12.26 -20.08
C PHE A 193 -3.93 -11.83 -20.10
N LYS A 194 -4.25 -10.67 -20.69
CA LYS A 194 -5.56 -10.01 -20.60
C LYS A 194 -6.01 -9.84 -19.14
N ALA A 195 -5.04 -9.57 -18.26
CA ALA A 195 -5.25 -9.48 -16.82
C ALA A 195 -5.65 -8.06 -16.41
N GLU A 196 -6.48 -7.96 -15.38
CA GLU A 196 -6.94 -6.71 -14.80
C GLU A 196 -6.62 -6.62 -13.31
N LYS A 197 -6.71 -5.39 -12.77
CA LYS A 197 -6.61 -5.19 -11.32
C LYS A 197 -7.75 -5.94 -10.63
N GLY A 198 -7.42 -6.72 -9.61
CA GLY A 198 -8.36 -7.58 -8.88
C GLY A 198 -8.32 -9.05 -9.30
N ASP A 199 -7.67 -9.40 -10.42
CA ASP A 199 -7.50 -10.80 -10.80
C ASP A 199 -6.58 -11.51 -9.81
N ASN A 200 -6.87 -12.80 -9.61
CA ASN A 200 -6.06 -13.65 -8.75
C ASN A 200 -4.90 -14.28 -9.52
N ILE A 201 -3.80 -14.50 -8.82
CA ILE A 201 -2.70 -15.36 -9.24
C ILE A 201 -2.43 -16.39 -8.15
N THR A 202 -1.91 -17.54 -8.54
CA THR A 202 -1.54 -18.59 -7.57
C THR A 202 -0.06 -18.90 -7.66
N VAL A 203 0.56 -19.17 -6.53
CA VAL A 203 1.94 -19.63 -6.43
C VAL A 203 1.93 -21.04 -5.85
N ASN A 204 2.56 -21.94 -6.57
CA ASN A 204 2.75 -23.34 -6.23
C ASN A 204 4.24 -23.65 -6.12
N LEU A 205 4.58 -24.76 -5.48
CA LEU A 205 5.95 -25.26 -5.42
C LEU A 205 6.06 -26.45 -6.38
N SER A 206 6.85 -26.29 -7.45
CA SER A 206 7.15 -27.36 -8.41
C SER A 206 8.57 -27.89 -8.22
N TYR A 207 8.75 -29.18 -8.54
CA TYR A 207 10.06 -29.86 -8.55
C TYR A 207 10.91 -29.40 -9.73
#